data_AF-A0A8R1E3D7-F1
#
_entry.id   AF-A0A8R1E3D7-F1
#
_cell.length_a   1.000
_cell.length_b   1.000
_cell.length_c   1.000
_cell.angle_alpha   90.00
_cell.angle_beta   90.00
_cell.angle_gamma   90.00
#
_symmetry.space_group_name_H-M   'P 1'
#
loop_
_entity.id
_entity.type
_entity.pdbx_description
1 polymer ?
#
loop_
_entity_poly.entity_id
_entity_poly.type
_entity_poly.pdbx_seq_one_letter_code
_entity_poly.pdbx_strand_id
1 'polypeptide(L)'
;METSTFTASDQLIDYLHSVTVSATTDNQPHLDAIAAAQSTSILMRPKSSVYVFADSANNVGPIPSTSLSNTNESLVVQQTLSWRNKIILVLSQWSSSPINSNGNTFDVLRRVVTAVHGDLLIVDKTELNEVIGHLLYYSIGGQNTFVQYYSNLIKTIPILSDHSTDTSYVLLSVENGVSPPFVQDKNGNVLKPISLGSRFALYSIQNSVSDSITIVGDTIPVHSTRVWFASQDDVLISYSEDDTVDNNYAHTFNGFNQRPSLYSSFASTTGLVVSRLDSFNSTTILAADASQAKPATCIFPYQLNAVTSCTPGPFVHNVEITANNGKLYRAVPGYCFSPDTHTAAPWSCLNNGTRAGTTSCNCGANSNWQGQHCEVPKCQNGGTVDKFPNGGGRGYCVCPFGVTGSFCEIMTCSSTSSDTFQSYNRSFAIVIQNTLSTNQALAGLNSGLRSMLNFGQSTDFEDFVLTTYKTRLVQGVPTPDVSSTKFSSASAFLNSTTEENLAYS
;
A
#
# COMPACT_ATOMS: atom_id res chain seq x y z
N MET A 1 14.17 -13.26 15.43
CA MET A 1 13.91 -12.89 14.04
C MET A 1 14.99 -13.61 13.24
N GLU A 2 14.64 -14.74 12.65
CA GLU A 2 15.58 -15.51 11.83
C GLU A 2 15.27 -15.20 10.37
N THR A 3 16.27 -14.68 9.68
CA THR A 3 16.18 -14.17 8.32
C THR A 3 16.91 -15.18 7.44
N SER A 4 16.15 -15.90 6.61
CA SER A 4 16.70 -16.87 5.68
C SER A 4 16.63 -16.30 4.27
N THR A 5 17.78 -16.20 3.63
CA THR A 5 17.95 -15.58 2.31
C THR A 5 17.93 -16.65 1.22
N PHE A 6 17.13 -16.42 0.17
CA PHE A 6 17.04 -17.28 -1.00
C PHE A 6 17.18 -16.40 -2.23
N THR A 7 18.27 -16.57 -2.95
CA THR A 7 18.55 -15.78 -4.15
C THR A 7 17.60 -16.19 -5.32
N ALA A 8 16.89 -17.32 -5.11
CA ALA A 8 15.71 -18.01 -5.64
C ALA A 8 14.34 -17.57 -6.18
N SER A 9 13.87 -18.18 -7.29
CA SER A 9 12.49 -18.74 -7.30
C SER A 9 12.42 -20.19 -6.78
N ASP A 10 13.32 -21.07 -7.21
CA ASP A 10 13.42 -22.49 -6.86
C ASP A 10 13.90 -22.76 -5.42
N GLN A 11 14.94 -22.12 -4.88
CA GLN A 11 15.21 -22.05 -3.43
C GLN A 11 14.13 -21.35 -2.59
N LEU A 12 13.39 -20.35 -3.12
CA LEU A 12 12.21 -19.83 -2.41
C LEU A 12 11.19 -20.96 -2.30
N ILE A 13 10.98 -21.67 -3.40
CA ILE A 13 10.10 -22.83 -3.51
C ILE A 13 10.59 -24.00 -2.63
N ASP A 14 11.88 -24.29 -2.59
CA ASP A 14 12.51 -25.34 -1.79
C ASP A 14 12.55 -24.95 -0.31
N TYR A 15 12.77 -23.66 -0.02
CA TYR A 15 12.58 -23.12 1.31
C TYR A 15 11.14 -23.30 1.75
N LEU A 16 10.18 -22.88 0.93
CA LEU A 16 8.76 -23.08 1.16
C LEU A 16 8.45 -24.57 1.41
N HIS A 17 9.08 -25.50 0.69
CA HIS A 17 9.00 -26.95 0.93
C HIS A 17 9.66 -27.38 2.25
N SER A 18 10.69 -26.67 2.72
CA SER A 18 11.45 -26.94 3.95
C SER A 18 10.88 -26.26 5.20
N VAL A 19 9.98 -25.28 5.04
CA VAL A 19 9.41 -24.53 6.15
C VAL A 19 8.62 -25.50 7.04
N THR A 20 9.10 -25.71 8.26
CA THR A 20 8.40 -26.49 9.27
C THR A 20 7.26 -25.68 9.87
N VAL A 21 6.09 -26.29 9.83
CA VAL A 21 4.83 -25.60 10.04
C VAL A 21 4.21 -26.02 11.35
N SER A 22 3.87 -25.06 12.21
CA SER A 22 3.17 -25.36 13.46
C SER A 22 1.66 -25.49 13.22
N ALA A 23 1.04 -26.47 13.87
CA ALA A 23 -0.41 -26.61 13.88
C ALA A 23 -1.03 -25.48 14.71
N THR A 24 -1.44 -24.40 14.08
CA THR A 24 -2.22 -23.34 14.75
C THR A 24 -3.49 -23.09 13.95
N THR A 25 -4.64 -23.17 14.61
CA THR A 25 -5.96 -22.81 14.05
C THR A 25 -6.28 -21.32 14.21
N ASP A 26 -5.34 -20.55 14.73
CA ASP A 26 -5.59 -19.19 15.20
C ASP A 26 -5.36 -18.15 14.09
N ASN A 27 -6.06 -17.03 14.22
CA ASN A 27 -5.83 -15.84 13.40
C ASN A 27 -4.36 -15.38 13.49
N GLN A 28 -3.84 -14.78 12.41
CA GLN A 28 -2.41 -14.44 12.30
C GLN A 28 -2.15 -12.93 12.15
N PRO A 29 -0.97 -12.42 12.54
CA PRO A 29 -0.62 -11.00 12.50
C PRO A 29 -0.32 -10.49 11.08
N HIS A 30 -1.33 -10.47 10.21
CA HIS A 30 -1.19 -10.00 8.83
C HIS A 30 -0.70 -8.57 8.74
N LEU A 31 -1.25 -7.66 9.57
CA LEU A 31 -0.89 -6.24 9.51
C LEU A 31 0.55 -5.99 9.96
N ASP A 32 1.03 -6.69 10.99
CA ASP A 32 2.43 -6.64 11.41
C ASP A 32 3.35 -7.15 10.30
N ALA A 33 2.96 -8.23 9.62
CA ALA A 33 3.71 -8.80 8.51
C ALA A 33 3.82 -7.82 7.33
N ILE A 34 2.69 -7.18 6.97
CA ILE A 34 2.65 -6.17 5.90
C ILE A 34 3.48 -4.94 6.28
N ALA A 35 3.34 -4.44 7.52
CA ALA A 35 4.12 -3.30 7.99
C ALA A 35 5.62 -3.61 8.01
N ALA A 36 6.01 -4.80 8.45
CA ALA A 36 7.40 -5.24 8.45
C ALA A 36 7.96 -5.35 7.03
N ALA A 37 7.22 -5.97 6.09
CA ALA A 37 7.63 -6.09 4.69
C ALA A 37 7.93 -4.71 4.07
N GLN A 38 7.14 -3.70 4.44
CA GLN A 38 7.26 -2.34 3.95
C GLN A 38 8.24 -1.44 4.72
N SER A 39 8.57 -1.76 5.97
CA SER A 39 9.43 -0.94 6.84
C SER A 39 10.86 -1.43 6.95
N THR A 40 11.12 -2.73 6.78
CA THR A 40 12.44 -3.33 6.96
C THR A 40 13.27 -3.41 5.68
N SER A 41 12.66 -3.15 4.53
CA SER A 41 13.34 -3.22 3.24
C SER A 41 13.82 -1.82 2.82
N ILE A 42 15.11 -1.53 3.07
CA ILE A 42 15.84 -0.30 2.65
C ILE A 42 15.84 -0.05 1.12
N LEU A 43 15.14 -0.89 0.39
CA LEU A 43 15.33 -1.15 -1.01
C LEU A 43 14.00 -1.57 -1.68
N MET A 44 12.87 -1.54 -0.94
CA MET A 44 11.54 -1.64 -1.53
C MET A 44 11.32 -0.42 -2.42
N ARG A 45 11.10 -0.66 -3.71
CA ARG A 45 10.84 0.43 -4.65
C ARG A 45 9.40 0.93 -4.48
N PRO A 46 9.16 2.25 -4.58
CA PRO A 46 7.80 2.77 -4.65
C PRO A 46 6.99 2.12 -5.78
N LYS A 47 5.66 2.09 -5.65
CA LYS A 47 4.73 1.49 -6.63
C LYS A 47 4.89 -0.01 -6.83
N SER A 48 5.45 -0.71 -5.84
CA SER A 48 5.54 -2.16 -5.84
C SER A 48 4.22 -2.81 -5.44
N SER A 49 4.03 -4.05 -5.87
CA SER A 49 2.91 -4.88 -5.40
C SER A 49 3.35 -5.69 -4.18
N VAL A 50 2.52 -5.69 -3.13
CA VAL A 50 2.68 -6.48 -1.91
C VAL A 50 1.61 -7.57 -1.95
N TYR A 51 1.99 -8.78 -2.36
CA TYR A 51 1.11 -9.94 -2.39
C TYR A 51 1.10 -10.62 -1.03
N VAL A 52 -0.06 -10.81 -0.42
CA VAL A 52 -0.19 -11.44 0.90
C VAL A 52 -1.02 -12.71 0.76
N PHE A 53 -0.38 -13.87 0.94
CA PHE A 53 -1.04 -15.17 0.91
C PHE A 53 -1.28 -15.66 2.33
N ALA A 54 -2.56 -15.86 2.65
CA ALA A 54 -3.02 -16.25 3.98
C ALA A 54 -4.22 -17.20 3.89
N ASP A 55 -4.62 -17.77 5.03
CA ASP A 55 -5.80 -18.64 5.14
C ASP A 55 -6.66 -18.37 6.39
N SER A 56 -6.42 -17.21 7.03
CA SER A 56 -7.12 -16.79 8.25
C SER A 56 -7.47 -15.29 8.21
N ALA A 57 -8.20 -14.82 9.23
CA ALA A 57 -8.36 -13.39 9.51
C ALA A 57 -7.18 -12.86 10.35
N ASN A 58 -7.11 -11.54 10.55
CA ASN A 58 -6.05 -10.92 11.34
C ASN A 58 -6.16 -11.30 12.82
N ASN A 59 -5.04 -11.48 13.51
CA ASN A 59 -5.00 -11.87 14.92
C ASN A 59 -5.64 -10.84 15.85
N VAL A 60 -5.54 -9.56 15.51
CA VAL A 60 -6.10 -8.44 16.25
C VAL A 60 -7.07 -7.67 15.36
N GLY A 61 -8.30 -7.47 15.83
CA GLY A 61 -9.23 -6.51 15.23
C GLY A 61 -9.15 -5.20 16.02
N PRO A 62 -8.27 -4.25 15.66
CA PRO A 62 -8.22 -2.96 16.35
C PRO A 62 -9.57 -2.24 16.16
N ILE A 63 -10.05 -1.58 17.22
CA ILE A 63 -11.30 -0.82 17.18
C ILE A 63 -11.26 0.10 15.95
N PRO A 64 -12.27 0.05 15.06
CA PRO A 64 -12.29 0.86 13.85
C PRO A 64 -12.07 2.34 14.21
N SER A 65 -11.03 2.92 13.64
CA SER A 65 -10.66 4.30 13.92
C SER A 65 -10.06 4.93 12.67
N THR A 66 -10.45 6.17 12.40
CA THR A 66 -9.80 7.01 11.41
C THR A 66 -8.76 7.92 12.06
N SER A 67 -8.56 7.82 13.39
CA SER A 67 -7.55 8.60 14.09
C SER A 67 -6.15 8.13 13.72
N LEU A 68 -5.27 9.09 13.45
CA LEU A 68 -3.84 8.81 13.35
C LEU A 68 -3.38 8.24 14.69
N SER A 69 -2.98 6.96 14.69
CA SER A 69 -2.55 6.25 15.89
C SER A 69 -1.37 5.35 15.59
N ASN A 70 -0.74 4.81 16.64
CA ASN A 70 0.33 3.82 16.53
C ASN A 70 -0.20 2.39 16.29
N THR A 71 -1.43 2.24 15.81
CA THR A 71 -2.00 0.94 15.45
C THR A 71 -1.39 0.43 14.14
N ASN A 72 -1.26 -0.89 14.01
CA ASN A 72 -0.73 -1.49 12.78
C ASN A 72 -1.61 -1.18 11.55
N GLU A 73 -2.92 -1.00 11.72
CA GLU A 73 -3.81 -0.53 10.64
C GLU A 73 -3.37 0.85 10.13
N SER A 74 -3.21 1.83 11.03
CA SER A 74 -2.76 3.17 10.67
C SER A 74 -1.37 3.18 10.05
N LEU A 75 -0.46 2.35 10.58
CA LEU A 75 0.91 2.24 10.07
C LEU A 75 0.95 1.66 8.66
N VAL A 76 0.23 0.56 8.41
CA VAL A 76 0.15 -0.06 7.07
C VAL A 76 -0.44 0.92 6.06
N VAL A 77 -1.53 1.61 6.39
CA VAL A 77 -2.14 2.60 5.49
C VAL A 77 -1.13 3.71 5.16
N GLN A 78 -0.48 4.30 6.16
CA GLN A 78 0.49 5.37 5.95
C GLN A 78 1.69 4.93 5.11
N GLN A 79 2.28 3.77 5.41
CA GLN A 79 3.43 3.25 4.68
C GLN A 79 3.05 2.94 3.23
N THR A 80 1.94 2.25 3.03
CA THR A 80 1.49 1.85 1.69
C THR A 80 1.19 3.07 0.83
N LEU A 81 0.53 4.09 1.38
CA LEU A 81 0.29 5.35 0.66
C LEU A 81 1.60 6.11 0.39
N SER A 82 2.54 6.13 1.33
CA SER A 82 3.83 6.83 1.16
C SER A 82 4.69 6.19 0.08
N TRP A 83 4.77 4.85 0.07
CA TRP A 83 5.45 4.08 -0.95
C TRP A 83 4.64 3.93 -2.24
N ARG A 84 3.35 4.30 -2.24
CA ARG A 84 2.42 4.08 -3.36
C ARG A 84 2.30 2.60 -3.76
N ASN A 85 2.54 1.71 -2.81
CA ASN A 85 2.45 0.29 -3.04
C ASN A 85 1.00 -0.15 -3.19
N LYS A 86 0.79 -1.30 -3.83
CA LYS A 86 -0.52 -1.94 -3.93
C LYS A 86 -0.54 -3.20 -3.10
N ILE A 87 -1.44 -3.30 -2.14
CA ILE A 87 -1.65 -4.53 -1.35
C ILE A 87 -2.65 -5.43 -2.08
N ILE A 88 -2.30 -6.69 -2.29
CA ILE A 88 -3.21 -7.72 -2.81
C ILE A 88 -3.25 -8.87 -1.81
N LEU A 89 -4.33 -8.93 -1.02
CA LEU A 89 -4.61 -9.99 -0.06
C LEU A 89 -5.28 -11.17 -0.76
N VAL A 90 -4.65 -12.34 -0.75
CA VAL A 90 -5.16 -13.61 -1.26
C VAL A 90 -5.42 -14.53 -0.07
N LEU A 91 -6.68 -14.58 0.38
CA LEU A 91 -7.14 -15.44 1.47
C LEU A 91 -7.66 -16.76 0.90
N SER A 92 -6.87 -17.82 1.04
CA SER A 92 -7.20 -19.15 0.52
C SER A 92 -8.00 -19.96 1.55
N GLN A 93 -9.06 -20.62 1.09
CA GLN A 93 -9.91 -21.46 1.93
C GLN A 93 -10.33 -22.74 1.21
N TRP A 94 -10.83 -23.73 1.95
CA TRP A 94 -11.55 -24.85 1.34
C TRP A 94 -13.02 -24.50 1.26
N SER A 95 -13.71 -24.84 0.15
CA SER A 95 -15.17 -24.67 0.06
C SER A 95 -15.94 -25.35 1.20
N SER A 96 -15.40 -26.45 1.77
CA SER A 96 -15.96 -27.16 2.92
C SER A 96 -15.68 -26.49 4.27
N SER A 97 -14.73 -25.55 4.34
CA SER A 97 -14.32 -24.85 5.54
C SER A 97 -14.00 -23.38 5.21
N PRO A 98 -15.05 -22.56 5.00
CA PRO A 98 -14.89 -21.16 4.63
C PRO A 98 -14.34 -20.33 5.80
N ILE A 99 -13.52 -19.34 5.48
CA ILE A 99 -13.03 -18.35 6.45
C ILE A 99 -14.22 -17.56 6.98
N ASN A 100 -14.26 -17.36 8.30
CA ASN A 100 -15.25 -16.50 8.92
C ASN A 100 -14.95 -15.03 8.55
N SER A 101 -15.77 -14.46 7.67
CA SER A 101 -15.67 -13.08 7.22
C SER A 101 -16.44 -12.09 8.11
N ASN A 102 -16.92 -12.53 9.27
CA ASN A 102 -17.65 -11.70 10.22
C ASN A 102 -16.72 -11.21 11.35
N GLY A 103 -16.88 -9.94 11.69
CA GLY A 103 -16.22 -9.34 12.83
C GLY A 103 -14.92 -8.63 12.49
N ASN A 104 -14.41 -7.92 13.50
CA ASN A 104 -13.45 -6.86 13.29
C ASN A 104 -12.04 -7.34 12.87
N THR A 105 -11.69 -8.59 13.19
CA THR A 105 -10.45 -9.24 12.74
C THR A 105 -10.40 -9.44 11.22
N PHE A 106 -11.56 -9.51 10.56
CA PHE A 106 -11.66 -9.53 9.11
C PHE A 106 -11.96 -8.14 8.55
N ASP A 107 -12.82 -7.35 9.21
CA ASP A 107 -13.14 -5.98 8.77
C ASP A 107 -11.90 -5.09 8.66
N VAL A 108 -10.88 -5.30 9.50
CA VAL A 108 -9.63 -4.54 9.39
C VAL A 108 -8.93 -4.76 8.05
N LEU A 109 -9.00 -5.97 7.48
CA LEU A 109 -8.45 -6.26 6.15
C LEU A 109 -9.22 -5.48 5.07
N ARG A 110 -10.57 -5.44 5.17
CA ARG A 110 -11.44 -4.64 4.29
C ARG A 110 -11.07 -3.16 4.33
N ARG A 111 -10.89 -2.61 5.54
CA ARG A 111 -10.54 -1.19 5.74
C ARG A 111 -9.18 -0.85 5.13
N VAL A 112 -8.16 -1.68 5.38
CA VAL A 112 -6.82 -1.49 4.82
C VAL A 112 -6.85 -1.51 3.30
N VAL A 113 -7.43 -2.54 2.67
CA VAL A 113 -7.45 -2.61 1.19
C VAL A 113 -8.23 -1.45 0.58
N THR A 114 -9.34 -1.03 1.21
CA THR A 114 -10.12 0.13 0.73
C THR A 114 -9.30 1.42 0.82
N ALA A 115 -8.53 1.60 1.90
CA ALA A 115 -7.70 2.79 2.13
C ALA A 115 -6.56 2.98 1.15
N VAL A 116 -6.00 1.88 0.63
CA VAL A 116 -4.79 1.92 -0.21
C VAL A 116 -5.04 1.57 -1.67
N HIS A 117 -6.30 1.47 -2.08
CA HIS A 117 -6.67 0.89 -3.38
C HIS A 117 -6.10 -0.51 -3.60
N GLY A 118 -6.10 -1.35 -2.57
CA GLY A 118 -5.70 -2.77 -2.61
C GLY A 118 -6.83 -3.71 -2.99
N ASP A 119 -6.52 -5.00 -3.14
CA ASP A 119 -7.49 -6.04 -3.48
C ASP A 119 -7.59 -7.07 -2.35
N LEU A 120 -8.82 -7.51 -2.04
CA LEU A 120 -9.10 -8.62 -1.14
C LEU A 120 -9.76 -9.74 -1.95
N LEU A 121 -9.04 -10.85 -2.12
CA LEU A 121 -9.46 -12.01 -2.88
C LEU A 121 -9.62 -13.19 -1.91
N ILE A 122 -10.86 -13.63 -1.71
CA ILE A 122 -11.13 -14.91 -1.05
C ILE A 122 -11.19 -15.96 -2.16
N VAL A 123 -10.34 -16.98 -2.09
CA VAL A 123 -10.16 -17.94 -3.18
C VAL A 123 -10.26 -19.37 -2.66
N ASP A 124 -10.85 -20.27 -3.44
CA ASP A 124 -10.73 -21.69 -3.12
C ASP A 124 -9.29 -22.13 -3.35
N LYS A 125 -8.76 -22.98 -2.47
CA LYS A 125 -7.38 -23.49 -2.59
C LYS A 125 -7.12 -24.20 -3.92
N THR A 126 -8.15 -24.78 -4.54
CA THR A 126 -8.06 -25.37 -5.89
C THR A 126 -7.90 -24.33 -7.01
N GLU A 127 -8.26 -23.07 -6.76
CA GLU A 127 -8.21 -21.96 -7.72
C GLU A 127 -6.88 -21.17 -7.64
N LEU A 128 -5.99 -21.48 -6.69
CA LEU A 128 -4.77 -20.69 -6.46
C LEU A 128 -3.85 -20.61 -7.69
N ASN A 129 -3.71 -21.70 -8.44
CA ASN A 129 -2.89 -21.69 -9.66
C ASN A 129 -3.45 -20.71 -10.71
N GLU A 130 -4.78 -20.66 -10.83
CA GLU A 130 -5.47 -19.72 -11.72
C GLU A 130 -5.27 -18.27 -11.25
N VAL A 131 -5.43 -18.03 -9.95
CA VAL A 131 -5.24 -16.69 -9.36
C VAL A 131 -3.81 -16.20 -9.59
N ILE A 132 -2.80 -17.00 -9.28
CA ILE A 132 -1.41 -16.56 -9.34
C ILE A 132 -0.92 -16.49 -10.79
N GLY A 133 -1.19 -17.53 -11.58
CA GLY A 133 -0.71 -17.65 -12.95
C GLY A 133 -1.44 -16.72 -13.92
N HIS A 134 -2.72 -16.42 -13.69
CA HIS A 134 -3.55 -15.68 -14.64
C HIS A 134 -4.18 -14.40 -14.08
N LEU A 135 -4.43 -14.24 -12.79
CA LEU A 135 -4.99 -12.99 -12.26
C LEU A 135 -3.91 -12.01 -11.80
N LEU A 136 -3.01 -12.45 -10.91
CA LEU A 136 -1.97 -11.58 -10.35
C LEU A 136 -0.97 -11.12 -11.41
N TYR A 137 -0.72 -11.94 -12.43
CA TYR A 137 0.06 -11.59 -13.60
C TYR A 137 -0.39 -10.26 -14.23
N TYR A 138 -1.69 -10.06 -14.48
CA TYR A 138 -2.18 -8.83 -15.11
C TYR A 138 -2.21 -7.61 -14.17
N SER A 139 -1.94 -7.79 -12.87
CA SER A 139 -1.86 -6.68 -11.92
C SER A 139 -0.52 -5.93 -11.96
N ILE A 140 0.50 -6.55 -12.56
CA ILE A 140 1.84 -5.98 -12.72
C ILE A 140 1.76 -4.82 -13.72
N GLY A 141 2.48 -3.73 -13.47
CA GLY A 141 2.42 -2.56 -14.36
C GLY A 141 1.17 -1.69 -14.18
N GLY A 142 0.11 -2.19 -13.55
CA GLY A 142 -1.23 -1.61 -13.59
C GLY A 142 -1.36 -0.22 -12.98
N GLN A 143 -2.01 0.69 -13.71
CA GLN A 143 -2.46 1.99 -13.23
C GLN A 143 -3.99 2.03 -13.24
N ASN A 144 -4.58 2.33 -12.07
CA ASN A 144 -6.04 2.34 -11.94
C ASN A 144 -6.65 3.52 -12.70
N THR A 145 -7.79 3.31 -13.32
CA THR A 145 -8.67 4.36 -13.88
C THR A 145 -10.03 4.38 -13.20
N PHE A 146 -10.41 3.28 -12.55
CA PHE A 146 -11.61 3.20 -11.74
C PHE A 146 -11.42 2.24 -10.57
N VAL A 147 -11.88 2.60 -9.38
CA VAL A 147 -11.90 1.75 -8.19
C VAL A 147 -13.18 2.04 -7.40
N GLN A 148 -13.89 0.99 -7.00
CA GLN A 148 -15.06 1.08 -6.14
C GLN A 148 -15.17 -0.18 -5.26
N TYR A 149 -15.49 0.00 -3.99
CA TYR A 149 -15.58 -1.09 -3.02
C TYR A 149 -17.01 -1.34 -2.55
N TYR A 150 -17.37 -2.61 -2.40
CA TYR A 150 -18.62 -3.08 -1.77
C TYR A 150 -19.90 -2.46 -2.36
N SER A 151 -19.98 -2.36 -3.68
CA SER A 151 -21.19 -1.93 -4.38
C SER A 151 -22.12 -3.12 -4.63
N ASN A 152 -23.43 -2.86 -4.61
CA ASN A 152 -24.47 -3.83 -4.99
C ASN A 152 -25.41 -3.24 -6.06
N LEU A 153 -24.93 -2.25 -6.81
CA LEU A 153 -25.72 -1.52 -7.80
C LEU A 153 -25.25 -1.84 -9.21
N ILE A 154 -26.19 -1.77 -10.17
CA ILE A 154 -25.85 -1.70 -11.59
C ILE A 154 -25.05 -0.41 -11.81
N LYS A 155 -23.88 -0.53 -12.45
CA LYS A 155 -22.98 0.59 -12.70
C LYS A 155 -22.42 0.51 -14.11
N THR A 156 -22.52 1.61 -14.83
CA THR A 156 -21.77 1.82 -16.08
C THR A 156 -20.46 2.50 -15.76
N ILE A 157 -19.36 1.93 -16.25
CA ILE A 157 -17.99 2.35 -15.95
C ILE A 157 -17.29 2.68 -17.28
N PRO A 158 -16.68 3.86 -17.42
CA PRO A 158 -15.90 4.19 -18.61
C PRO A 158 -14.63 3.34 -18.67
N ILE A 159 -14.29 2.88 -19.86
CA ILE A 159 -13.01 2.21 -20.14
C ILE A 159 -12.03 3.26 -20.63
N LEU A 160 -11.10 3.63 -19.76
CA LEU A 160 -10.09 4.67 -20.00
C LEU A 160 -8.70 4.04 -20.05
N SER A 161 -7.87 4.52 -20.98
CA SER A 161 -6.50 4.07 -21.23
C SER A 161 -5.68 5.19 -21.89
N ASP A 162 -4.36 5.05 -21.94
CA ASP A 162 -3.50 6.07 -22.55
C ASP A 162 -3.60 6.06 -24.09
N HIS A 163 -3.79 4.89 -24.70
CA HIS A 163 -4.15 4.72 -26.10
C HIS A 163 -5.40 3.86 -26.24
N SER A 164 -6.23 4.12 -27.24
CA SER A 164 -7.49 3.37 -27.42
C SER A 164 -7.30 1.86 -27.64
N THR A 165 -6.12 1.46 -28.11
CA THR A 165 -5.73 0.06 -28.32
C THR A 165 -5.13 -0.61 -27.09
N ASP A 166 -4.88 0.12 -26.01
CA ASP A 166 -4.35 -0.47 -24.79
C ASP A 166 -5.41 -1.37 -24.15
N THR A 167 -4.96 -2.52 -23.65
CA THR A 167 -5.85 -3.47 -22.98
C THR A 167 -6.10 -2.99 -21.55
N SER A 168 -7.36 -2.67 -21.26
CA SER A 168 -7.85 -2.47 -19.89
C SER A 168 -8.37 -3.78 -19.30
N TYR A 169 -8.13 -3.95 -18.00
CA TYR A 169 -8.55 -5.09 -17.21
C TYR A 169 -9.62 -4.66 -16.22
N VAL A 170 -10.65 -5.48 -16.08
CA VAL A 170 -11.77 -5.25 -15.18
C VAL A 170 -11.85 -6.43 -14.22
N LEU A 171 -11.58 -6.18 -12.94
CA LEU A 171 -11.70 -7.18 -11.88
C LEU A 171 -12.95 -6.93 -11.08
N LEU A 172 -13.78 -7.97 -10.97
CA LEU A 172 -14.87 -8.06 -10.01
C LEU A 172 -14.49 -9.10 -8.96
N SER A 173 -14.58 -8.74 -7.68
CA SER A 173 -14.42 -9.69 -6.57
C SER A 173 -15.60 -9.62 -5.61
N VAL A 174 -15.98 -10.78 -5.07
CA VAL A 174 -17.05 -10.94 -4.10
C VAL A 174 -16.56 -11.75 -2.90
N GLU A 175 -17.33 -11.72 -1.81
CA GLU A 175 -17.01 -12.45 -0.58
C GLU A 175 -17.74 -13.80 -0.49
N ASN A 176 -17.79 -14.39 0.71
CA ASN A 176 -18.34 -15.72 0.94
C ASN A 176 -19.84 -15.84 0.61
N GLY A 177 -20.23 -16.93 -0.05
CA GLY A 177 -21.61 -17.30 -0.36
C GLY A 177 -22.21 -16.77 -1.67
N VAL A 178 -21.46 -16.03 -2.49
CA VAL A 178 -21.95 -15.41 -3.73
C VAL A 178 -20.97 -15.60 -4.90
N SER A 179 -21.49 -15.56 -6.13
CA SER A 179 -20.72 -15.56 -7.39
C SER A 179 -20.61 -14.14 -7.95
N PRO A 180 -19.51 -13.78 -8.64
CA PRO A 180 -19.36 -12.43 -9.21
C PRO A 180 -20.43 -12.12 -10.28
N PRO A 181 -20.86 -10.86 -10.42
CA PRO A 181 -21.78 -10.46 -11.47
C PRO A 181 -21.12 -10.49 -12.86
N PHE A 182 -21.94 -10.37 -13.91
CA PHE A 182 -21.47 -10.34 -15.29
C PHE A 182 -21.18 -8.92 -15.76
N VAL A 183 -20.35 -8.80 -16.80
CA VAL A 183 -20.02 -7.53 -17.44
C VAL A 183 -20.52 -7.54 -18.87
N GLN A 184 -21.20 -6.47 -19.28
CA GLN A 184 -21.59 -6.22 -20.66
C GLN A 184 -20.80 -5.05 -21.26
N ASP A 185 -20.50 -5.13 -22.56
CA ASP A 185 -20.03 -3.98 -23.32
C ASP A 185 -21.16 -2.94 -23.52
N LYS A 186 -20.85 -1.81 -24.16
CA LYS A 186 -21.84 -0.76 -24.44
C LYS A 186 -22.99 -1.19 -25.35
N ASN A 187 -22.82 -2.28 -26.10
CA ASN A 187 -23.81 -2.83 -27.02
C ASN A 187 -24.67 -3.91 -26.34
N GLY A 188 -24.43 -4.20 -25.05
CA GLY A 188 -25.13 -5.23 -24.30
C GLY A 188 -24.57 -6.65 -24.49
N ASN A 189 -23.45 -6.83 -25.18
CA ASN A 189 -22.82 -8.14 -25.32
C ASN A 189 -22.10 -8.51 -24.02
N VAL A 190 -22.36 -9.71 -23.50
CA VAL A 190 -21.69 -10.22 -22.30
C VAL A 190 -20.23 -10.52 -22.63
N LEU A 191 -19.32 -9.92 -21.86
CA LEU A 191 -17.90 -10.19 -21.97
C LEU A 191 -17.57 -11.56 -21.37
N LYS A 192 -16.67 -12.29 -22.03
CA LYS A 192 -16.13 -13.55 -21.50
C LYS A 192 -14.97 -13.23 -20.54
N PRO A 193 -14.95 -13.77 -19.31
CA PRO A 193 -13.82 -13.59 -18.41
C PRO A 193 -12.58 -14.30 -18.97
N ILE A 194 -11.42 -13.65 -18.84
CA ILE A 194 -10.10 -14.22 -19.15
C ILE A 194 -9.54 -15.04 -17.99
N SER A 195 -10.01 -14.79 -16.77
CA SER A 195 -9.75 -15.60 -15.58
C SER A 195 -11.01 -15.58 -14.70
N LEU A 196 -11.39 -16.75 -14.20
CA LEU A 196 -12.64 -16.94 -13.46
C LEU A 196 -12.41 -17.88 -12.28
N GLY A 197 -12.86 -17.46 -11.12
CA GLY A 197 -13.00 -18.32 -9.95
C GLY A 197 -14.40 -18.21 -9.35
N SER A 198 -14.65 -18.97 -8.30
CA SER A 198 -15.93 -18.97 -7.57
C SER A 198 -16.31 -17.58 -7.02
N ARG A 199 -15.31 -16.72 -6.77
CA ARG A 199 -15.47 -15.41 -6.10
C ARG A 199 -14.84 -14.23 -6.83
N PHE A 200 -14.32 -14.44 -8.02
CA PHE A 200 -13.74 -13.36 -8.81
C PHE A 200 -13.92 -13.62 -10.30
N ALA A 201 -13.97 -12.54 -11.08
CA ALA A 201 -13.94 -12.60 -12.53
C ALA A 201 -13.07 -11.46 -13.05
N LEU A 202 -12.12 -11.80 -13.92
CA LEU A 202 -11.25 -10.85 -14.61
C LEU A 202 -11.64 -10.82 -16.08
N TYR A 203 -11.87 -9.62 -16.61
CA TYR A 203 -12.18 -9.38 -18.02
C TYR A 203 -11.10 -8.49 -18.64
N SER A 204 -10.93 -8.59 -19.96
CA SER A 204 -10.08 -7.68 -20.73
C SER A 204 -10.90 -6.99 -21.83
N ILE A 205 -10.66 -5.71 -22.04
CA ILE A 205 -11.32 -4.93 -23.08
C ILE A 205 -10.43 -3.77 -23.52
N GLN A 206 -10.52 -3.38 -24.80
CA GLN A 206 -9.86 -2.19 -25.33
C GLN A 206 -10.87 -1.07 -25.51
N ASN A 207 -10.46 0.18 -25.27
CA ASN A 207 -11.33 1.34 -25.46
C ASN A 207 -11.79 1.49 -26.93
N SER A 208 -10.98 1.05 -27.90
CA SER A 208 -11.33 1.01 -29.32
C SER A 208 -12.49 0.06 -29.64
N VAL A 209 -12.75 -0.94 -28.79
CA VAL A 209 -13.86 -1.89 -28.93
C VAL A 209 -15.09 -1.38 -28.18
N SER A 210 -14.92 -0.97 -26.93
CA SER A 210 -15.98 -0.36 -26.13
C SER A 210 -15.39 0.68 -25.18
N ASP A 211 -15.96 1.88 -25.18
CA ASP A 211 -15.60 3.01 -24.33
C ASP A 211 -16.26 2.96 -22.94
N SER A 212 -17.19 2.02 -22.73
CA SER A 212 -17.79 1.74 -21.42
C SER A 212 -18.18 0.28 -21.27
N ILE A 213 -18.32 -0.16 -20.02
CA ILE A 213 -18.92 -1.43 -19.66
C ILE A 213 -20.06 -1.21 -18.66
N THR A 214 -20.96 -2.17 -18.53
CA THR A 214 -22.00 -2.16 -17.50
C THR A 214 -21.96 -3.46 -16.70
N ILE A 215 -21.95 -3.35 -15.38
CA ILE A 215 -22.10 -4.48 -14.46
C ILE A 215 -23.57 -4.84 -14.36
N VAL A 216 -23.91 -6.09 -14.69
CA VAL A 216 -25.29 -6.57 -14.79
C VAL A 216 -25.49 -7.92 -14.10
N GLY A 217 -26.75 -8.20 -13.75
CA GLY A 217 -27.20 -9.44 -13.13
C GLY A 217 -28.60 -9.27 -12.54
N ASP A 218 -29.33 -10.38 -12.42
CA ASP A 218 -30.71 -10.39 -11.87
C ASP A 218 -30.74 -9.94 -10.41
N THR A 219 -29.68 -10.27 -9.66
CA THR A 219 -29.39 -9.72 -8.34
C THR A 219 -27.89 -9.45 -8.29
N ILE A 220 -27.50 -8.19 -8.05
CA ILE A 220 -26.10 -7.80 -7.97
C ILE A 220 -25.61 -8.07 -6.53
N PRO A 221 -24.69 -9.03 -6.32
CA PRO A 221 -24.10 -9.22 -5.00
C PRO A 221 -23.21 -8.03 -4.65
N VAL A 222 -22.95 -7.85 -3.36
CA VAL A 222 -21.94 -6.89 -2.89
C VAL A 222 -20.59 -7.31 -3.48
N HIS A 223 -19.98 -6.44 -4.27
CA HIS A 223 -18.75 -6.69 -4.99
C HIS A 223 -17.83 -5.47 -4.98
N SER A 224 -16.54 -5.70 -5.17
CA SER A 224 -15.57 -4.63 -5.45
C SER A 224 -15.20 -4.66 -6.92
N THR A 225 -15.05 -3.48 -7.51
CA THR A 225 -14.70 -3.30 -8.92
C THR A 225 -13.42 -2.51 -9.05
N ARG A 226 -12.51 -2.99 -9.89
CA ARG A 226 -11.31 -2.27 -10.30
C ARG A 226 -11.15 -2.31 -11.81
N VAL A 227 -10.83 -1.16 -12.39
CA VAL A 227 -10.39 -1.04 -13.78
C VAL A 227 -9.00 -0.44 -13.82
N TRP A 228 -8.10 -1.08 -14.55
CA TRP A 228 -6.72 -0.62 -14.75
C TRP A 228 -6.20 -1.02 -16.12
N PHE A 229 -5.08 -0.46 -16.51
CA PHE A 229 -4.30 -0.89 -17.68
C PHE A 229 -2.81 -0.75 -17.35
N ALA A 230 -1.95 -1.43 -18.11
CA ALA A 230 -0.51 -1.34 -17.88
C ALA A 230 0.03 0.01 -18.38
N SER A 231 0.74 0.75 -17.53
CA SER A 231 1.42 1.98 -17.93
C SER A 231 2.67 2.24 -17.08
N GLN A 232 3.71 2.77 -17.74
CA GLN A 232 4.93 3.27 -17.10
C GLN A 232 4.72 4.66 -16.47
N ASP A 233 3.75 5.41 -17.01
CA ASP A 233 3.42 6.76 -16.56
C ASP A 233 2.27 6.82 -15.55
N ASP A 234 2.36 7.78 -14.63
CA ASP A 234 1.41 7.96 -13.53
C ASP A 234 1.45 9.36 -12.90
N VAL A 235 0.56 9.58 -11.92
CA VAL A 235 0.44 10.81 -11.13
C VAL A 235 0.68 10.55 -9.65
N LEU A 236 1.42 11.45 -9.01
CA LEU A 236 1.63 11.46 -7.56
C LEU A 236 0.96 12.68 -6.94
N ILE A 237 0.41 12.51 -5.74
CA ILE A 237 -0.24 13.57 -4.97
C ILE A 237 0.38 13.61 -3.57
N SER A 238 0.93 14.76 -3.19
CA SER A 238 1.46 15.01 -1.86
C SER A 238 0.72 16.17 -1.19
N TYR A 239 0.70 16.22 0.14
CA TYR A 239 0.04 17.28 0.89
C TYR A 239 1.01 17.98 1.82
N SER A 240 0.90 19.29 1.91
CA SER A 240 1.66 20.12 2.85
C SER A 240 0.79 21.22 3.44
N GLU A 241 1.05 21.58 4.69
CA GLU A 241 0.48 22.77 5.34
C GLU A 241 1.32 24.02 5.08
N ASP A 242 2.50 23.84 4.49
CA ASP A 242 3.48 24.87 4.19
C ASP A 242 3.73 24.89 2.68
N ASP A 243 3.43 26.04 2.06
CA ASP A 243 3.55 26.27 0.62
C ASP A 243 5.02 26.25 0.13
N THR A 244 5.99 26.30 1.04
CA THR A 244 7.42 26.16 0.72
C THR A 244 7.86 24.70 0.62
N VAL A 245 7.07 23.76 1.13
CA VAL A 245 7.40 22.33 1.14
C VAL A 245 6.78 21.66 -0.08
N ASP A 246 7.63 20.97 -0.84
CA ASP A 246 7.27 20.41 -2.13
C ASP A 246 6.60 19.03 -2.04
N ASN A 247 7.04 18.22 -1.07
CA ASN A 247 6.49 16.89 -0.78
C ASN A 247 6.58 16.62 0.73
N ASN A 248 5.46 16.28 1.37
CA ASN A 248 5.43 16.00 2.81
C ASN A 248 4.58 14.76 3.13
N TYR A 249 3.25 14.88 3.11
CA TYR A 249 2.36 13.78 3.47
C TYR A 249 1.75 13.08 2.26
N ALA A 250 1.57 11.76 2.35
CA ALA A 250 0.86 10.96 1.35
C ALA A 250 -0.66 10.84 1.61
N HIS A 251 -1.13 11.46 2.70
CA HIS A 251 -2.50 11.45 3.20
C HIS A 251 -2.87 12.85 3.74
N THR A 252 -4.15 13.07 4.04
CA THR A 252 -4.63 14.34 4.59
C THR A 252 -5.07 14.24 6.05
N PHE A 253 -5.13 15.36 6.75
CA PHE A 253 -5.68 15.48 8.10
C PHE A 253 -6.93 16.35 8.11
N ASN A 254 -7.99 15.86 8.74
CA ASN A 254 -9.19 16.66 8.93
C ASN A 254 -8.93 17.83 9.88
N GLY A 255 -9.29 19.05 9.48
CA GLY A 255 -9.11 20.27 10.26
C GLY A 255 -7.78 21.00 10.00
N PHE A 256 -6.88 20.44 9.19
CA PHE A 256 -5.61 21.06 8.84
C PHE A 256 -5.68 21.66 7.44
N ASN A 257 -5.21 22.90 7.28
CA ASN A 257 -5.18 23.56 5.99
C ASN A 257 -4.05 23.00 5.13
N GLN A 258 -4.36 21.99 4.32
CA GLN A 258 -3.37 21.28 3.52
C GLN A 258 -3.53 21.54 2.03
N ARG A 259 -2.44 21.92 1.38
CA ARG A 259 -2.35 22.08 -0.07
C ARG A 259 -1.85 20.80 -0.74
N PRO A 260 -2.59 20.26 -1.72
CA PRO A 260 -2.09 19.20 -2.57
C PRO A 260 -1.06 19.73 -3.59
N SER A 261 0.12 19.11 -3.66
CA SER A 261 1.08 19.22 -4.75
C SER A 261 0.99 17.98 -5.65
N LEU A 262 1.08 18.16 -6.95
CA LEU A 262 0.92 17.09 -7.95
C LEU A 262 2.19 16.93 -8.81
N TYR A 263 2.53 15.69 -9.09
CA TYR A 263 3.56 15.31 -10.05
C TYR A 263 2.95 14.41 -11.12
N SER A 264 3.39 14.59 -12.36
CA SER A 264 3.00 13.77 -13.51
C SER A 264 4.27 13.33 -14.22
N SER A 265 4.44 12.03 -14.47
CA SER A 265 5.60 11.55 -15.23
C SER A 265 5.44 11.71 -16.74
N PHE A 266 4.22 11.99 -17.21
CA PHE A 266 3.95 12.20 -18.63
C PHE A 266 4.66 13.46 -19.13
N ALA A 267 5.58 13.28 -20.08
CA ALA A 267 6.37 14.37 -20.63
C ALA A 267 5.53 15.45 -21.35
N SER A 268 4.32 15.12 -21.79
CA SER A 268 3.41 16.01 -22.52
C SER A 268 2.38 16.72 -21.65
N THR A 269 2.46 16.61 -20.32
CA THR A 269 1.51 17.23 -19.39
C THR A 269 1.57 18.75 -19.45
N THR A 270 0.41 19.37 -19.62
CA THR A 270 0.22 20.83 -19.59
C THR A 270 -0.62 21.30 -18.42
N GLY A 271 -1.36 20.40 -17.77
CA GLY A 271 -2.09 20.66 -16.54
C GLY A 271 -2.80 19.43 -16.00
N LEU A 272 -3.25 19.50 -14.75
CA LEU A 272 -4.04 18.45 -14.11
C LEU A 272 -5.34 19.03 -13.54
N VAL A 273 -6.40 18.23 -13.56
CA VAL A 273 -7.66 18.50 -12.87
C VAL A 273 -7.94 17.33 -11.95
N VAL A 274 -8.22 17.62 -10.68
CA VAL A 274 -8.42 16.58 -9.66
C VAL A 274 -9.76 16.77 -8.97
N SER A 275 -10.58 15.73 -8.95
CA SER A 275 -11.74 15.64 -8.05
C SER A 275 -11.54 14.52 -7.04
N ARG A 276 -12.31 14.54 -5.94
CA ARG A 276 -12.32 13.45 -4.95
C ARG A 276 -13.67 12.77 -4.98
N LEU A 277 -13.66 11.45 -5.03
CA LEU A 277 -14.84 10.60 -5.01
C LEU A 277 -14.83 9.70 -3.76
N ASP A 278 -16.01 9.38 -3.25
CA ASP A 278 -16.19 8.38 -2.21
C ASP A 278 -15.83 6.97 -2.72
N SER A 279 -15.03 6.22 -1.95
CA SER A 279 -14.53 4.90 -2.37
C SER A 279 -15.60 3.81 -2.48
N PHE A 280 -16.77 4.00 -1.87
CA PHE A 280 -17.85 3.00 -1.83
C PHE A 280 -18.92 3.24 -2.88
N ASN A 281 -19.32 4.51 -3.08
CA ASN A 281 -20.43 4.86 -3.99
C ASN A 281 -20.00 5.71 -5.20
N SER A 282 -18.74 6.14 -5.27
CA SER A 282 -18.17 6.98 -6.33
C SER A 282 -18.85 8.34 -6.47
N THR A 283 -19.57 8.83 -5.45
CA THR A 283 -20.12 10.19 -5.44
C THR A 283 -19.01 11.21 -5.24
N THR A 284 -19.17 12.40 -5.82
CA THR A 284 -18.18 13.46 -5.68
C THR A 284 -18.24 14.07 -4.28
N ILE A 285 -17.16 13.89 -3.52
CA ILE A 285 -16.99 14.47 -2.17
C ILE A 285 -16.24 15.81 -2.21
N LEU A 286 -15.41 16.01 -3.24
CA LEU A 286 -14.80 17.30 -3.55
C LEU A 286 -14.83 17.51 -5.06
N ALA A 287 -15.39 18.64 -5.48
CA ALA A 287 -15.50 19.00 -6.89
C ALA A 287 -14.11 19.10 -7.54
N ALA A 288 -14.11 19.02 -8.87
CA ALA A 288 -12.90 19.14 -9.67
C ALA A 288 -12.22 20.50 -9.45
N ASP A 289 -10.92 20.48 -9.15
CA ASP A 289 -10.07 21.65 -9.03
C ASP A 289 -8.93 21.57 -10.06
N ALA A 290 -8.68 22.68 -10.74
CA ALA A 290 -7.65 22.78 -11.77
C ALA A 290 -6.32 23.21 -11.14
N SER A 291 -5.25 22.49 -11.49
CA SER A 291 -3.94 22.74 -10.94
C SER A 291 -3.31 24.01 -11.49
N GLN A 292 -2.53 24.69 -10.65
CA GLN A 292 -1.66 25.79 -11.02
C GLN A 292 -0.21 25.32 -11.06
N ALA A 293 0.60 25.88 -11.96
CA ALA A 293 2.02 25.58 -12.03
C ALA A 293 2.77 26.15 -10.81
N LYS A 294 3.71 25.37 -10.27
CA LYS A 294 4.70 25.79 -9.28
C LYS A 294 5.98 26.26 -9.98
N PRO A 295 6.90 26.96 -9.26
CA PRO A 295 8.21 27.29 -9.81
C PRO A 295 8.96 26.05 -10.31
N ALA A 296 9.73 26.19 -11.39
CA ALA A 296 10.44 25.08 -12.05
C ALA A 296 11.51 24.39 -11.18
N THR A 297 11.83 24.94 -10.00
CA THR A 297 12.72 24.34 -9.01
C THR A 297 12.07 23.24 -8.17
N CYS A 298 10.73 23.13 -8.20
CA CYS A 298 9.98 22.11 -7.48
C CYS A 298 9.99 20.77 -8.23
N ILE A 299 10.12 19.66 -7.50
CA ILE A 299 9.94 18.29 -7.98
C ILE A 299 8.47 18.03 -8.32
N PHE A 300 7.52 18.58 -7.55
CA PHE A 300 6.10 18.54 -7.89
C PHE A 300 5.75 19.84 -8.65
N PRO A 301 5.58 19.80 -9.99
CA PRO A 301 5.43 21.01 -10.79
C PRO A 301 4.04 21.66 -10.70
N TYR A 302 3.07 21.06 -10.02
CA TYR A 302 1.70 21.58 -9.94
C TYR A 302 1.17 21.60 -8.50
N GLN A 303 0.20 22.48 -8.23
CA GLN A 303 -0.53 22.56 -6.96
C GLN A 303 -2.02 22.81 -7.16
N LEU A 304 -2.82 22.39 -6.19
CA LEU A 304 -4.25 22.70 -6.08
C LEU A 304 -4.50 23.75 -4.99
N ASN A 305 -5.77 24.14 -4.82
CA ASN A 305 -6.17 24.95 -3.69
C ASN A 305 -6.03 24.16 -2.37
N ALA A 306 -5.69 24.87 -1.31
CA ALA A 306 -5.63 24.28 0.02
C ALA A 306 -7.03 23.91 0.51
N VAL A 307 -7.12 22.77 1.21
CA VAL A 307 -8.37 22.24 1.75
C VAL A 307 -8.18 22.03 3.25
N THR A 308 -9.07 22.61 4.06
CA THR A 308 -9.00 22.51 5.52
C THR A 308 -9.81 21.35 6.11
N SER A 309 -10.83 20.90 5.40
CA SER A 309 -11.74 19.84 5.87
C SER A 309 -11.72 18.66 4.91
N CYS A 310 -11.60 17.46 5.45
CA CYS A 310 -11.84 16.23 4.70
C CYS A 310 -12.68 15.27 5.55
N THR A 311 -13.54 14.49 4.89
CA THR A 311 -14.26 13.40 5.56
C THR A 311 -13.26 12.32 5.95
N PRO A 312 -13.08 11.99 7.24
CA PRO A 312 -12.14 10.96 7.65
C PRO A 312 -12.47 9.61 7.02
N GLY A 313 -11.44 8.91 6.54
CA GLY A 313 -11.57 7.64 5.84
C GLY A 313 -11.03 7.67 4.40
N PRO A 314 -11.28 6.59 3.64
CA PRO A 314 -10.75 6.39 2.30
C PRO A 314 -11.52 7.19 1.25
N PHE A 315 -10.82 7.64 0.21
CA PHE A 315 -11.42 8.27 -0.97
C PHE A 315 -10.55 8.04 -2.21
N VAL A 316 -11.14 8.28 -3.38
CA VAL A 316 -10.48 8.17 -4.68
C VAL A 316 -10.17 9.58 -5.19
N HIS A 317 -8.94 9.86 -5.58
CA HIS A 317 -8.66 10.99 -6.48
C HIS A 317 -8.94 10.54 -7.91
N ASN A 318 -9.88 11.21 -8.56
CA ASN A 318 -10.03 11.10 -10.00
C ASN A 318 -9.22 12.22 -10.64
N VAL A 319 -8.16 11.85 -11.34
CA VAL A 319 -7.21 12.78 -11.96
C VAL A 319 -7.39 12.74 -13.47
N GLU A 320 -7.69 13.90 -14.04
CA GLU A 320 -7.61 14.16 -15.47
C GLU A 320 -6.32 14.90 -15.77
N ILE A 321 -5.47 14.32 -16.62
CA ILE A 321 -4.23 14.92 -17.09
C ILE A 321 -4.50 15.51 -18.47
N THR A 322 -4.28 16.82 -18.62
CA THR A 322 -4.30 17.46 -19.94
C THR A 322 -2.92 17.32 -20.56
N ALA A 323 -2.85 16.66 -21.72
CA ALA A 323 -1.64 16.46 -22.49
C ALA A 323 -1.82 16.94 -23.94
N ASN A 324 -0.71 17.17 -24.65
CA ASN A 324 -0.73 17.65 -26.05
C ASN A 324 -1.52 16.73 -27.00
N ASN A 325 -1.61 15.45 -26.67
CA ASN A 325 -2.23 14.37 -27.43
C ASN A 325 -3.63 13.98 -26.92
N GLY A 326 -4.20 14.73 -25.97
CA GLY A 326 -5.53 14.48 -25.43
C GLY A 326 -5.57 14.44 -23.90
N LYS A 327 -6.67 13.93 -23.36
CA LYS A 327 -6.86 13.76 -21.92
C LYS A 327 -6.50 12.33 -21.50
N LEU A 328 -5.76 12.21 -20.41
CA LEU A 328 -5.39 10.94 -19.79
C LEU A 328 -5.99 10.89 -18.38
N TYR A 329 -6.16 9.68 -17.83
CA TYR A 329 -6.92 9.51 -16.59
C TYR A 329 -6.23 8.58 -15.60
N ARG A 330 -6.28 8.91 -14.30
CA ARG A 330 -5.78 8.07 -13.20
C ARG A 330 -6.71 8.12 -11.99
N ALA A 331 -6.84 6.98 -11.31
CA ALA A 331 -7.53 6.85 -10.03
C ALA A 331 -6.51 6.58 -8.91
N VAL A 332 -6.19 7.61 -8.12
CA VAL A 332 -5.12 7.57 -7.11
C VAL A 332 -5.73 7.45 -5.70
N PRO A 333 -5.23 6.55 -4.82
CA PRO A 333 -5.76 6.42 -3.47
C PRO A 333 -5.55 7.69 -2.65
N GLY A 334 -6.55 8.03 -1.83
CA GLY A 334 -6.48 9.08 -0.83
C GLY A 334 -7.05 8.58 0.50
N TYR A 335 -6.50 9.09 1.61
CA TYR A 335 -7.02 8.80 2.93
C TYR A 335 -6.96 10.06 3.80
N CYS A 336 -8.02 10.31 4.55
CA CYS A 336 -8.12 11.41 5.50
C CYS A 336 -8.09 10.84 6.92
N PHE A 337 -7.05 11.18 7.69
CA PHE A 337 -6.98 10.86 9.10
C PHE A 337 -7.68 11.94 9.94
N SER A 338 -8.30 11.51 11.03
CA SER A 338 -8.60 12.40 12.14
C SER A 338 -7.33 12.61 12.95
N PRO A 339 -6.93 13.85 13.26
CA PRO A 339 -5.77 14.08 14.11
C PRO A 339 -6.02 13.52 15.52
N ASP A 340 -4.96 13.08 16.20
CA ASP A 340 -5.05 12.73 17.61
C ASP A 340 -5.33 14.00 18.43
N THR A 341 -6.34 13.94 19.30
CA THR A 341 -6.64 15.02 20.24
C THR A 341 -5.68 14.92 21.42
N HIS A 342 -4.42 15.32 21.23
CA HIS A 342 -3.55 15.56 22.37
C HIS A 342 -4.08 16.78 23.13
N THR A 343 -4.64 16.55 24.33
CA THR A 343 -4.83 17.62 25.29
C THR A 343 -3.45 18.11 25.72
N ALA A 344 -3.18 19.40 25.50
CA ALA A 344 -1.95 20.00 25.98
C ALA A 344 -1.76 19.66 27.46
N ALA A 345 -0.61 19.10 27.82
CA ALA A 345 -0.31 18.72 29.20
C ALA A 345 -0.49 19.93 30.13
N PRO A 346 -0.99 19.73 31.37
CA PRO A 346 -1.13 20.82 32.33
C PRO A 346 0.21 21.55 32.53
N TRP A 347 0.12 22.88 32.61
CA TRP A 347 1.24 23.83 32.68
C TRP A 347 2.31 23.36 33.67
N SER A 348 3.47 22.96 33.15
CA SER A 348 4.66 22.54 33.91
C SER A 348 5.92 22.84 33.11
N CYS A 349 7.07 22.95 33.78
CA CYS A 349 8.35 23.02 33.10
C CYS A 349 8.77 21.61 32.69
N LEU A 350 9.01 21.41 31.40
CA LEU A 350 9.42 20.13 30.82
C LEU A 350 10.95 20.01 30.80
N ASN A 351 11.46 18.82 30.50
CA ASN A 351 12.88 18.57 30.21
C ASN A 351 13.87 19.16 31.23
N ASN A 352 13.57 18.97 32.52
CA ASN A 352 14.34 19.49 33.66
C ASN A 352 14.44 21.02 33.75
N GLY A 353 13.55 21.76 33.08
CA GLY A 353 13.39 23.18 33.29
C GLY A 353 12.94 23.51 34.72
N THR A 354 13.44 24.61 35.27
CA THR A 354 13.04 25.11 36.59
C THR A 354 12.10 26.30 36.45
N ARG A 355 11.16 26.47 37.37
CA ARG A 355 10.18 27.55 37.28
C ARG A 355 10.86 28.92 37.46
N ALA A 356 10.70 29.79 36.47
CA ALA A 356 11.18 31.17 36.49
C ALA A 356 9.97 32.11 36.38
N GLY A 357 9.14 32.18 37.43
CA GLY A 357 7.93 33.00 37.47
C GLY A 357 6.62 32.20 37.37
N THR A 358 5.49 32.89 37.18
CA THR A 358 4.16 32.27 37.13
C THR A 358 3.86 31.58 35.81
N THR A 359 4.48 32.03 34.71
CA THR A 359 4.20 31.58 33.34
C THR A 359 5.43 31.18 32.53
N SER A 360 6.64 31.16 33.11
CA SER A 360 7.88 30.85 32.38
C SER A 360 8.79 29.87 33.12
N CYS A 361 9.60 29.16 32.34
CA CYS A 361 10.60 28.20 32.80
C CYS A 361 12.01 28.64 32.39
N ASN A 362 12.99 28.39 33.26
CA ASN A 362 14.41 28.47 32.96
C ASN A 362 14.90 27.07 32.57
N CYS A 363 15.24 26.90 31.30
CA CYS A 363 15.64 25.62 30.72
C CYS A 363 17.08 25.22 31.03
N GLY A 364 17.85 26.07 31.72
CA GLY A 364 19.28 25.85 31.97
C GLY A 364 20.15 26.22 30.77
N ALA A 365 21.29 26.85 31.02
CA ALA A 365 22.17 27.39 29.97
C ALA A 365 22.77 26.33 29.04
N ASN A 366 22.96 25.10 29.54
CA ASN A 366 23.55 23.98 28.81
C ASN A 366 22.51 22.94 28.37
N SER A 367 21.20 23.27 28.36
CA SER A 367 20.20 22.34 27.84
C SER A 367 19.99 22.52 26.34
N ASN A 368 19.71 21.40 25.69
CA ASN A 368 19.26 21.33 24.31
C ASN A 368 17.77 21.71 24.16
N TRP A 369 17.22 22.50 25.10
CA TRP A 369 15.80 22.85 25.17
C TRP A 369 15.61 24.35 25.35
N GLN A 370 14.53 24.88 24.77
CA GLN A 370 14.09 26.27 24.81
C GLN A 370 12.56 26.35 24.79
N GLY A 371 12.02 27.56 24.75
CA GLY A 371 10.59 27.80 24.83
C GLY A 371 10.14 28.21 26.23
N GLN A 372 8.87 28.57 26.36
CA GLN A 372 8.31 29.12 27.60
C GLN A 372 8.23 28.07 28.70
N HIS A 373 8.23 26.79 28.31
CA HIS A 373 8.12 25.59 29.12
C HIS A 373 9.30 24.62 28.96
N CYS A 374 10.34 24.99 28.22
CA CYS A 374 11.42 24.07 27.84
C CYS A 374 10.95 22.89 26.98
N GLU A 375 9.94 23.16 26.17
CA GLU A 375 9.20 22.26 25.30
C GLU A 375 9.78 22.18 23.89
N VAL A 376 10.53 23.20 23.46
CA VAL A 376 11.07 23.30 22.11
C VAL A 376 12.53 22.82 22.11
N PRO A 377 12.89 21.78 21.34
CA PRO A 377 14.28 21.34 21.23
C PRO A 377 15.13 22.36 20.46
N LYS A 378 16.40 22.49 20.83
CA LYS A 378 17.40 23.29 20.10
C LYS A 378 18.10 22.41 19.09
N CYS A 379 17.70 22.49 17.83
CA CYS A 379 18.30 21.73 16.75
C CYS A 379 19.60 22.38 16.26
N GLN A 380 20.66 21.58 16.17
CA GLN A 380 21.99 22.01 15.75
C GLN A 380 22.23 21.72 14.26
N ASN A 381 23.33 22.25 13.71
CA ASN A 381 23.81 21.94 12.36
C ASN A 381 22.76 22.05 11.23
N GLY A 382 21.84 23.01 11.33
CA GLY A 382 20.78 23.24 10.34
C GLY A 382 19.57 22.32 10.47
N GLY A 383 19.46 21.54 11.55
CA GLY A 383 18.26 20.77 11.87
C GLY A 383 17.06 21.65 12.17
N THR A 384 15.87 21.13 11.88
CA THR A 384 14.59 21.78 12.20
C THR A 384 13.87 21.00 13.29
N VAL A 385 13.12 21.71 14.14
CA VAL A 385 12.32 21.07 15.19
C VAL A 385 11.38 20.05 14.56
N ASP A 386 11.44 18.80 15.03
CA ASP A 386 10.47 17.80 14.62
C ASP A 386 9.11 18.21 15.19
N LYS A 387 8.11 18.34 14.31
CA LYS A 387 6.75 18.70 14.69
C LYS A 387 6.03 17.52 15.39
N PHE A 388 6.61 16.33 15.36
CA PHE A 388 6.08 15.11 16.00
C PHE A 388 7.16 14.37 16.83
N PRO A 389 7.73 14.99 17.88
CA PRO A 389 8.82 14.38 18.63
C PRO A 389 8.33 13.18 19.46
N ASN A 390 9.06 12.07 19.37
CA ASN A 390 8.92 10.87 20.21
C ASN A 390 7.59 10.08 20.14
N GLY A 391 7.29 9.54 18.95
CA GLY A 391 6.56 8.28 18.80
C GLY A 391 7.41 7.24 18.06
N GLY A 392 8.28 6.50 18.76
CA GLY A 392 8.98 5.33 18.19
C GLY A 392 10.51 5.39 18.06
N GLY A 393 11.21 6.24 18.82
CA GLY A 393 12.69 6.24 18.88
C GLY A 393 13.40 7.16 17.89
N ARG A 394 12.69 8.14 17.29
CA ARG A 394 13.28 9.22 16.48
C ARG A 394 13.78 10.36 17.38
N GLY A 395 14.76 11.13 16.90
CA GLY A 395 15.27 12.32 17.58
C GLY A 395 14.23 13.42 17.73
N TYR A 396 14.52 14.44 18.54
CA TYR A 396 13.65 15.62 18.73
C TYR A 396 13.74 16.64 17.57
N CYS A 397 14.72 16.45 16.69
CA CYS A 397 15.00 17.31 15.55
C CYS A 397 15.07 16.48 14.27
N VAL A 398 14.58 17.06 13.17
CA VAL A 398 14.79 16.55 11.81
C VAL A 398 16.14 17.03 11.33
N CYS A 399 17.08 16.11 11.14
CA CYS A 399 18.45 16.44 10.79
C CYS A 399 18.65 16.47 9.28
N PRO A 400 19.40 17.46 8.76
CA PRO A 400 19.83 17.47 7.37
C PRO A 400 20.79 16.31 7.10
N PHE A 401 20.92 15.95 5.83
CA PHE A 401 21.78 14.86 5.40
C PHE A 401 23.23 15.04 5.89
N GLY A 402 23.85 13.96 6.37
CA GLY A 402 25.21 13.98 6.91
C GLY A 402 25.30 14.32 8.41
N VAL A 403 24.17 14.47 9.09
CA VAL A 403 24.10 14.77 10.53
C VAL A 403 22.99 13.95 11.17
N THR A 404 23.23 13.43 12.37
CA THR A 404 22.33 12.59 13.18
C THR A 404 22.41 13.00 14.66
N GLY A 405 21.80 12.23 15.55
CA GLY A 405 21.63 12.57 16.97
C GLY A 405 20.24 13.13 17.25
N SER A 406 19.88 13.19 18.54
CA SER A 406 18.53 13.59 18.93
C SER A 406 18.27 15.08 18.73
N PHE A 407 19.32 15.88 18.58
CA PHE A 407 19.31 17.32 18.34
C PHE A 407 20.18 17.71 17.13
N CYS A 408 20.50 16.75 16.26
CA CYS A 408 21.38 16.94 15.09
C CYS A 408 22.80 17.39 15.46
N GLU A 409 23.31 16.88 16.57
CA GLU A 409 24.61 17.22 17.14
C GLU A 409 25.76 16.32 16.64
N ILE A 410 25.44 15.17 16.04
CA ILE A 410 26.41 14.15 15.62
C ILE A 410 26.61 14.23 14.11
N MET A 411 27.77 14.67 13.62
CA MET A 411 28.08 14.54 12.19
C MET A 411 28.31 13.07 11.83
N THR A 412 27.65 12.59 10.79
CA THR A 412 27.76 11.21 10.29
C THR A 412 27.96 11.20 8.79
N CYS A 413 28.98 10.50 8.32
CA CYS A 413 29.14 10.21 6.91
C CYS A 413 28.13 9.13 6.50
N SER A 414 27.08 9.49 5.76
CA SER A 414 26.19 8.52 5.12
C SER A 414 26.73 8.12 3.75
N SER A 415 26.78 6.82 3.48
CA SER A 415 26.85 6.30 2.12
C SER A 415 25.48 6.50 1.45
N THR A 416 25.47 7.17 0.31
CA THR A 416 24.29 7.30 -0.54
C THR A 416 23.75 5.93 -0.93
N SER A 417 22.42 5.75 -0.87
CA SER A 417 21.74 4.77 -1.73
C SER A 417 22.24 4.98 -3.16
N SER A 418 22.72 3.92 -3.83
CA SER A 418 23.06 4.02 -5.25
C SER A 418 21.82 4.10 -6.14
N ASP A 419 20.62 3.87 -5.60
CA ASP A 419 19.37 3.93 -6.34
C ASP A 419 18.83 5.36 -6.49
N THR A 420 18.52 5.71 -7.73
CA THR A 420 17.75 6.90 -8.12
C THR A 420 16.25 6.60 -8.11
N PHE A 421 15.41 7.53 -7.62
CA PHE A 421 13.95 7.40 -7.69
C PHE A 421 13.49 7.30 -9.15
N GLN A 422 12.79 6.21 -9.49
CA GLN A 422 12.31 5.91 -10.84
C GLN A 422 10.89 5.32 -10.75
N SER A 423 10.00 5.67 -11.69
CA SER A 423 8.59 5.25 -11.68
C SER A 423 8.30 3.91 -12.38
N TYR A 424 9.31 3.35 -13.07
CA TYR A 424 9.18 2.21 -13.97
C TYR A 424 9.80 0.92 -13.41
N ASN A 425 10.89 1.01 -12.65
CA ASN A 425 11.55 -0.13 -12.01
C ASN A 425 10.84 -0.52 -10.71
N ARG A 426 10.46 -1.79 -10.55
CA ARG A 426 9.59 -2.26 -9.45
C ARG A 426 10.25 -3.39 -8.65
N SER A 427 9.80 -3.56 -7.40
CA SER A 427 10.11 -4.73 -6.59
C SER A 427 8.93 -5.71 -6.59
N PHE A 428 9.21 -7.00 -6.63
CA PHE A 428 8.23 -8.07 -6.48
C PHE A 428 8.22 -8.56 -5.03
N ALA A 429 7.23 -8.17 -4.22
CA ALA A 429 7.15 -8.53 -2.81
C ALA A 429 6.07 -9.59 -2.52
N ILE A 430 6.46 -10.73 -1.97
CA ILE A 430 5.60 -11.81 -1.50
C ILE A 430 5.59 -11.83 0.02
N VAL A 431 4.42 -11.96 0.63
CA VAL A 431 4.22 -12.17 2.08
C VAL A 431 3.41 -13.46 2.27
N ILE A 432 3.97 -14.49 2.91
CA ILE A 432 3.37 -15.83 3.06
C ILE A 432 3.18 -16.20 4.53
N GLN A 433 1.99 -16.67 4.86
CA GLN A 433 1.69 -17.26 6.14
C GLN A 433 2.33 -18.65 6.31
N ASN A 434 2.97 -18.89 7.45
CA ASN A 434 3.56 -20.18 7.78
C ASN A 434 2.64 -21.01 8.72
N THR A 435 1.53 -21.54 8.19
CA THR A 435 0.57 -22.43 8.90
C THR A 435 0.26 -23.70 8.10
N LEU A 436 -0.16 -24.76 8.81
CA LEU A 436 -0.22 -26.15 8.30
C LEU A 436 -1.19 -26.28 7.13
N SER A 437 -2.24 -25.45 7.16
CA SER A 437 -3.24 -25.28 6.13
C SER A 437 -2.72 -24.49 4.91
N THR A 438 -1.77 -23.56 5.07
CA THR A 438 -1.14 -22.85 3.94
C THR A 438 -0.13 -23.76 3.21
N ASN A 439 0.47 -24.74 3.89
CA ASN A 439 1.33 -25.75 3.26
C ASN A 439 0.57 -26.62 2.23
N GLN A 440 -0.72 -26.89 2.46
CA GLN A 440 -1.57 -27.59 1.48
C GLN A 440 -1.81 -26.78 0.19
N ALA A 441 -1.63 -25.46 0.24
CA ALA A 441 -1.72 -24.54 -0.89
C ALA A 441 -0.36 -24.33 -1.60
N LEU A 442 0.73 -24.85 -1.03
CA LEU A 442 2.09 -24.54 -1.44
C LEU A 442 2.44 -25.07 -2.84
N ALA A 443 1.96 -26.26 -3.20
CA ALA A 443 2.15 -26.80 -4.54
C ALA A 443 1.50 -25.91 -5.62
N GLY A 444 0.30 -25.37 -5.32
CA GLY A 444 -0.38 -24.41 -6.19
C GLY A 444 0.31 -23.05 -6.23
N LEU A 445 0.80 -22.57 -5.08
CA LEU A 445 1.59 -21.34 -4.98
C LEU A 445 2.88 -21.43 -5.82
N ASN A 446 3.62 -22.51 -5.68
CA ASN A 446 4.84 -22.81 -6.44
C ASN A 446 4.57 -22.88 -7.96
N SER A 447 3.57 -23.66 -8.38
CA SER A 447 3.17 -23.77 -9.78
C SER A 447 2.76 -22.42 -10.38
N GLY A 448 1.98 -21.65 -9.64
CA GLY A 448 1.52 -20.32 -10.04
C GLY A 448 2.66 -19.31 -10.17
N LEU A 449 3.56 -19.26 -9.18
CA LEU A 449 4.72 -18.37 -9.19
C LEU A 449 5.67 -18.70 -10.36
N ARG A 450 5.93 -19.99 -10.61
CA ARG A 450 6.71 -20.43 -11.78
C ARG A 450 6.04 -20.00 -13.08
N SER A 451 4.72 -20.15 -13.18
CA SER A 451 3.98 -19.73 -14.37
C SER A 451 4.09 -18.22 -14.58
N MET A 452 3.80 -17.42 -13.55
CA MET A 452 3.85 -15.95 -13.63
C MET A 452 5.24 -15.42 -13.99
N LEU A 453 6.31 -16.00 -13.42
CA LEU A 453 7.69 -15.59 -13.71
C LEU A 453 8.18 -16.08 -15.08
N ASN A 454 7.77 -17.27 -15.53
CA ASN A 454 8.18 -17.85 -16.83
C ASN A 454 7.41 -17.26 -18.03
N PHE A 455 6.24 -16.65 -17.83
CA PHE A 455 5.48 -15.98 -18.90
C PHE A 455 6.12 -14.67 -19.41
N GLY A 456 7.36 -14.35 -18.97
CA GLY A 456 8.18 -13.26 -19.54
C GLY A 456 8.35 -12.03 -18.66
N GLN A 457 7.90 -12.06 -17.40
CA GLN A 457 7.89 -10.90 -16.48
C GLN A 457 9.10 -10.84 -15.53
N SER A 458 10.07 -11.76 -15.63
CA SER A 458 11.25 -11.74 -14.76
C SER A 458 12.12 -10.49 -14.93
N THR A 459 12.00 -9.78 -16.06
CA THR A 459 12.69 -8.53 -16.36
C THR A 459 11.91 -7.27 -15.95
N ASP A 460 10.64 -7.40 -15.55
CA ASP A 460 9.81 -6.26 -15.11
C ASP A 460 10.04 -5.86 -13.65
N PHE A 461 10.79 -6.69 -12.92
CA PHE A 461 11.18 -6.47 -11.54
C PHE A 461 12.70 -6.42 -11.44
N GLU A 462 13.21 -5.34 -10.85
CA GLU A 462 14.65 -5.24 -10.57
C GLU A 462 15.01 -5.93 -9.26
N ASP A 463 14.03 -6.08 -8.37
CA ASP A 463 14.23 -6.59 -7.02
C ASP A 463 13.11 -7.54 -6.58
N PHE A 464 13.44 -8.52 -5.75
CA PHE A 464 12.48 -9.51 -5.25
C PHE A 464 12.53 -9.52 -3.71
N VAL A 465 11.36 -9.49 -3.07
CA VAL A 465 11.20 -9.43 -1.61
C VAL A 465 10.33 -10.60 -1.13
N LEU A 466 10.76 -11.35 -0.13
CA LEU A 466 9.94 -12.38 0.53
C LEU A 466 9.80 -12.05 2.01
N THR A 467 8.57 -12.10 2.49
CA THR A 467 8.21 -12.08 3.90
C THR A 467 7.48 -13.36 4.27
N THR A 468 7.87 -14.01 5.37
CA THR A 468 7.10 -15.11 5.97
C THR A 468 6.71 -14.76 7.39
N TYR A 469 5.52 -15.17 7.85
CA TYR A 469 5.08 -14.87 9.20
C TYR A 469 4.28 -16.01 9.87
N LYS A 470 4.39 -16.10 11.19
CA LYS A 470 3.58 -16.96 12.05
C LYS A 470 3.37 -16.31 13.42
N THR A 471 2.45 -16.86 14.20
CA THR A 471 2.30 -16.51 15.62
C THR A 471 3.15 -17.45 16.47
N ARG A 472 4.00 -16.91 17.35
CA ARG A 472 4.75 -17.69 18.35
C ARG A 472 4.30 -17.30 19.75
N LEU A 473 4.21 -18.27 20.65
CA LEU A 473 3.99 -17.99 22.07
C LEU A 473 5.33 -17.69 22.76
N VAL A 474 5.46 -16.50 23.33
CA VAL A 474 6.55 -16.13 24.24
C VAL A 474 5.95 -15.98 25.63
N GLN A 475 6.30 -16.89 26.54
CA GLN A 475 5.74 -16.91 27.91
C GLN A 475 4.19 -16.97 27.94
N GLY A 476 3.57 -17.66 26.97
CA GLY A 476 2.11 -17.76 26.85
C GLY A 476 1.43 -16.58 26.17
N VAL A 477 2.19 -15.56 25.75
CA VAL A 477 1.67 -14.40 25.00
C VAL A 477 1.87 -14.61 23.50
N PRO A 478 0.80 -14.53 22.67
CA PRO A 478 0.91 -14.55 21.22
C PRO A 478 1.74 -13.35 20.73
N THR A 479 2.89 -13.63 20.13
CA THR A 479 3.84 -12.65 19.61
C THR A 479 4.02 -12.90 18.10
N PRO A 480 3.93 -11.86 17.25
CA PRO A 480 4.24 -12.00 15.83
C PRO A 480 5.69 -12.43 15.63
N ASP A 481 5.90 -13.46 14.82
CA ASP A 481 7.20 -13.89 14.32
C ASP A 481 7.20 -13.66 12.81
N VAL A 482 7.79 -12.54 12.38
CA VAL A 482 7.81 -12.05 11.00
C VAL A 482 9.26 -12.02 10.50
N SER A 483 9.49 -12.45 9.27
CA SER A 483 10.81 -12.47 8.61
C SER A 483 10.68 -11.89 7.19
N SER A 484 11.50 -10.91 6.78
CA SER A 484 11.46 -10.19 5.47
C SER A 484 12.86 -10.10 4.82
N THR A 485 13.00 -10.20 3.48
CA THR A 485 14.31 -10.29 2.73
C THR A 485 14.30 -9.66 1.30
N LYS A 486 15.45 -9.29 0.67
CA LYS A 486 15.57 -8.71 -0.72
C LYS A 486 16.75 -9.26 -1.58
N PHE A 487 16.67 -9.27 -2.94
CA PHE A 487 17.75 -9.62 -3.92
C PHE A 487 17.81 -8.76 -5.22
N SER A 488 18.95 -8.78 -5.95
CA SER A 488 19.26 -7.87 -7.10
C SER A 488 19.74 -8.51 -8.43
N SER A 489 19.71 -9.84 -8.62
CA SER A 489 19.77 -10.45 -9.97
C SER A 489 19.33 -11.92 -10.01
N ALA A 490 18.65 -12.33 -11.09
CA ALA A 490 18.16 -13.69 -11.28
C ALA A 490 19.25 -14.73 -11.63
N SER A 491 20.40 -14.29 -12.18
CA SER A 491 21.43 -15.19 -12.73
C SER A 491 22.57 -15.53 -11.76
N ALA A 492 22.94 -14.62 -10.85
CA ALA A 492 23.94 -14.88 -9.80
C ALA A 492 23.42 -15.86 -8.74
N PHE A 493 22.11 -15.96 -8.66
CA PHE A 493 21.37 -16.86 -7.83
C PHE A 493 21.53 -18.34 -8.24
N LEU A 494 21.36 -18.65 -9.52
CA LEU A 494 21.28 -20.03 -10.04
C LEU A 494 22.57 -20.86 -9.84
N ASN A 495 23.72 -20.22 -9.58
CA ASN A 495 25.02 -20.89 -9.53
C ASN A 495 25.44 -21.41 -8.14
N SER A 496 24.61 -21.28 -7.10
CA SER A 496 24.99 -21.67 -5.73
C SER A 496 24.34 -22.96 -5.20
N THR A 497 23.76 -23.80 -6.06
CA THR A 497 22.97 -24.99 -5.65
C THR A 497 23.54 -26.33 -6.11
N THR A 498 24.81 -26.40 -6.52
CA THR A 498 25.44 -27.70 -6.74
C THR A 498 25.93 -28.32 -5.43
N GLU A 499 25.15 -29.29 -4.98
CA GLU A 499 25.48 -30.51 -4.22
C GLU A 499 24.89 -30.67 -2.80
N GLU A 500 24.02 -31.70 -2.73
CA GLU A 500 23.80 -32.70 -1.68
C GLU A 500 23.79 -32.25 -0.21
N ASN A 501 22.59 -32.11 0.36
CA ASN A 501 22.06 -32.94 1.46
C ASN A 501 20.79 -32.30 2.06
N LEU A 502 19.61 -32.81 1.70
CA LEU A 502 18.34 -32.44 2.35
C LEU A 502 17.52 -33.70 2.61
N ALA A 503 17.70 -34.28 3.80
CA ALA A 503 16.78 -35.26 4.37
C ALA A 503 16.53 -34.93 5.85
N TYR A 504 15.24 -34.74 6.16
CA TYR A 504 14.54 -34.91 7.45
C TYR A 504 15.26 -34.57 8.77
N SER A 505 14.69 -33.59 9.48
CA SER A 505 14.33 -33.73 10.90
C SER A 505 13.13 -32.86 11.24
#